data_AF-A0A1E1K5X0-F1
#
_entry.id   AF-A0A1E1K5X0-F1
#
_cell.length_a   1.000
_cell.length_b   1.000
_cell.length_c   1.000
_cell.angle_alpha   90.00
_cell.angle_beta   90.00
_cell.angle_gamma   90.00
#
_symmetry.space_group_name_H-M   'P 1'
#
loop_
_entity.id
_entity.type
_entity.pdbx_description
1 polymer ?
#
loop_
_entity_poly.entity_id
_entity_poly.type
_entity_poly.pdbx_seq_one_letter_code
_entity_poly.pdbx_strand_id
1 'polypeptide(L)'
;MTTPAFALPRFYTAFFLIIEPISALVGAFYAHVRPLEYLQLTHAGSAPILDGTIPLSTCIVLSQLANLYLLFAINEALVLRSTADLRVWKTVLFGLLLADFGHLYSVSGLGFDIYWNVLKWNRMDWGNVGFVYAGAAMRIMFLTGIGMNTASGREAAQRRTQRANLDKSK
;
A
#
# COMPACT_ATOMS: atom_id res chain seq x y z
N MET A 1 26.20 -10.94 13.42
CA MET A 1 24.82 -10.64 12.99
C MET A 1 24.23 -9.68 14.02
N THR A 2 24.11 -8.41 13.67
CA THR A 2 23.51 -7.39 14.53
C THR A 2 22.02 -7.68 14.67
N THR A 3 21.59 -8.02 15.88
CA THR A 3 20.17 -8.14 16.22
C THR A 3 19.48 -6.82 15.86
N PRO A 4 18.34 -6.84 15.14
CA PRO A 4 17.61 -5.61 14.84
C PRO A 4 17.24 -4.90 16.14
N ALA A 5 17.62 -3.62 16.26
CA ALA A 5 17.41 -2.83 17.47
C ALA A 5 15.92 -2.52 17.74
N PHE A 6 15.02 -2.83 16.81
CA PHE A 6 13.58 -2.77 17.01
C PHE A 6 12.89 -4.05 16.54
N ALA A 7 12.07 -4.63 17.41
CA ALA A 7 11.17 -5.72 17.04
C ALA A 7 9.90 -5.10 16.44
N LEU A 8 9.66 -5.36 15.15
CA LEU A 8 8.40 -4.95 14.52
C LEU A 8 7.22 -5.67 15.19
N PRO A 9 6.15 -4.93 15.52
CA PRO A 9 4.87 -5.53 15.86
C PRO A 9 4.44 -6.52 14.77
N ARG A 10 3.96 -7.70 15.18
CA ARG A 10 3.64 -8.82 14.26
C ARG A 10 2.69 -8.43 13.13
N PHE A 11 1.77 -7.50 13.40
CA PHE A 11 0.80 -7.05 12.41
C PHE A 11 1.45 -6.21 11.29
N TYR A 12 2.43 -5.34 11.61
CA TYR A 12 3.21 -4.62 10.59
C TYR A 12 4.09 -5.56 9.78
N THR A 13 4.71 -6.54 10.44
CA THR A 13 5.50 -7.57 9.75
C THR A 13 4.64 -8.36 8.77
N ALA A 14 3.46 -8.82 9.19
CA ALA A 14 2.55 -9.58 8.34
C ALA A 14 2.10 -8.75 7.12
N PHE A 15 1.73 -7.49 7.35
CA PHE A 15 1.26 -6.64 6.27
C PHE A 15 2.36 -6.27 5.28
N PHE A 16 3.40 -5.56 5.73
CA PHE A 16 4.43 -4.99 4.85
C PHE A 16 5.37 -6.03 4.23
N LEU A 17 5.61 -7.16 4.90
CA LEU A 17 6.56 -8.16 4.40
C LEU A 17 5.88 -9.32 3.66
N ILE A 18 4.58 -9.56 3.85
CA ILE A 18 3.92 -10.76 3.30
C ILE A 18 2.72 -10.37 2.46
N ILE A 19 1.69 -9.77 3.08
CA ILE A 19 0.41 -9.49 2.41
C ILE A 19 0.63 -8.55 1.23
N GLU A 20 1.35 -7.47 1.46
CA GLU A 20 1.53 -6.42 0.47
C GLU A 20 2.37 -6.83 -0.75
N PRO A 21 3.56 -7.46 -0.58
CA PRO A 21 4.32 -7.98 -1.72
C PRO A 21 3.53 -9.00 -2.54
N ILE A 22 2.74 -9.86 -1.90
CA ILE A 22 1.89 -10.84 -2.60
C ILE A 22 0.78 -10.12 -3.38
N SER A 23 0.09 -9.16 -2.78
CA SER A 23 -0.94 -8.36 -3.46
C SER A 23 -0.37 -7.61 -4.67
N ALA A 24 0.82 -7.03 -4.54
CA ALA A 24 1.50 -6.36 -5.65
C ALA A 24 1.86 -7.34 -6.78
N LEU A 25 2.32 -8.55 -6.47
CA LEU A 25 2.55 -9.60 -7.48
C LEU A 25 1.25 -10.03 -8.19
N VAL A 26 0.14 -10.14 -7.46
CA VAL A 26 -1.17 -10.43 -8.06
C VAL A 26 -1.58 -9.30 -9.00
N GLY A 27 -1.40 -8.04 -8.60
CA GLY A 27 -1.62 -6.88 -9.48
C GLY A 27 -0.78 -6.94 -10.75
N ALA A 28 0.51 -7.26 -10.63
CA ALA A 28 1.41 -7.43 -11.77
C ALA A 28 0.96 -8.56 -12.71
N PHE A 29 0.52 -9.68 -12.15
CA PHE A 29 0.01 -10.81 -12.91
C PHE A 29 -1.22 -10.42 -13.74
N TYR A 30 -2.24 -9.79 -13.15
CA TYR A 30 -3.42 -9.39 -13.91
C TYR A 30 -3.09 -8.34 -14.97
N ALA A 31 -2.26 -7.35 -14.64
CA ALA A 31 -1.90 -6.29 -15.59
C ALA A 31 -1.18 -6.84 -16.84
N HIS A 32 -0.26 -7.80 -16.69
CA HIS A 32 0.50 -8.32 -17.84
C HIS A 32 -0.10 -9.58 -18.48
N VAL A 33 -0.53 -10.55 -17.67
CA VAL A 33 -0.96 -11.88 -18.14
C VAL A 33 -2.44 -11.90 -18.49
N ARG A 34 -3.25 -11.02 -17.88
CA ARG A 34 -4.70 -10.96 -18.12
C ARG A 34 -5.20 -9.52 -18.39
N PRO A 35 -4.66 -8.84 -19.42
CA PRO A 35 -4.94 -7.43 -19.66
C PRO A 35 -6.42 -7.14 -19.96
N LEU A 36 -7.13 -8.03 -20.67
CA LEU A 36 -8.57 -7.84 -20.90
C LEU A 36 -9.38 -7.89 -19.61
N GLU A 37 -9.15 -8.91 -18.78
CA GLU A 37 -9.83 -9.04 -17.48
C GLU A 37 -9.51 -7.84 -16.59
N TYR A 38 -8.24 -7.39 -16.57
CA TYR A 38 -7.81 -6.20 -15.83
C TYR A 38 -8.57 -4.94 -16.28
N LEU A 39 -8.67 -4.69 -17.59
CA LEU A 39 -9.37 -3.52 -18.13
C LEU A 39 -10.89 -3.60 -17.88
N GLN A 40 -11.51 -4.77 -18.07
CA GLN A 40 -12.94 -4.97 -17.85
C GLN A 40 -13.33 -4.78 -16.39
N LEU A 41 -12.51 -5.29 -15.46
CA LEU A 41 -12.74 -5.07 -14.04
C LEU A 41 -12.47 -3.62 -13.61
N THR A 42 -11.55 -2.92 -14.30
CA THR A 42 -11.28 -1.50 -14.04
C THR A 42 -12.45 -0.61 -14.50
N HIS A 43 -12.92 -0.79 -15.73
CA HIS A 43 -14.09 -0.08 -16.24
C HIS A 43 -14.70 -0.79 -17.46
N ALA A 44 -15.72 -1.62 -17.22
CA ALA A 44 -16.37 -2.40 -18.27
C ALA A 44 -16.93 -1.55 -19.42
N GLY A 45 -17.38 -0.32 -19.15
CA GLY A 45 -17.99 0.56 -20.16
C GLY A 45 -17.02 1.06 -21.24
N SER A 46 -15.72 1.09 -20.95
CA SER A 46 -14.68 1.52 -21.91
C SER A 46 -13.65 0.44 -22.22
N ALA A 47 -13.80 -0.76 -21.65
CA ALA A 47 -12.89 -1.86 -21.87
C ALA A 47 -13.14 -2.50 -23.26
N PRO A 48 -12.10 -2.99 -23.94
CA PRO A 48 -12.27 -3.83 -25.12
C PRO A 48 -13.08 -5.09 -24.81
N ILE A 49 -13.74 -5.65 -25.83
CA ILE A 49 -14.57 -6.85 -25.68
C ILE A 49 -13.72 -8.12 -25.80
N LEU A 50 -12.69 -8.10 -26.65
CA LEU A 50 -11.83 -9.24 -26.97
C LEU A 50 -10.35 -8.85 -26.81
N ASP A 51 -9.50 -9.81 -26.43
CA ASP A 51 -8.06 -9.58 -26.23
C ASP A 51 -7.38 -8.97 -27.46
N GLY A 52 -7.70 -9.47 -28.65
CA GLY A 52 -7.13 -8.98 -29.92
C GLY A 52 -7.53 -7.56 -30.31
N THR A 53 -8.44 -6.93 -29.55
CA THR A 53 -8.89 -5.54 -29.79
C THR A 53 -8.26 -4.53 -28.85
N ILE A 54 -7.40 -4.97 -27.92
CA ILE A 54 -6.64 -4.08 -27.05
C ILE A 54 -5.56 -3.38 -27.90
N PRO A 55 -5.50 -2.04 -27.92
CA PRO A 55 -4.44 -1.32 -28.64
C PRO A 55 -3.05 -1.71 -28.13
N LEU A 56 -2.08 -1.83 -29.04
CA LEU A 56 -0.70 -2.20 -28.70
C LEU A 56 -0.09 -1.26 -27.64
N SER A 57 -0.38 0.04 -27.73
CA SER A 57 0.06 1.03 -26.73
C SER A 57 -0.46 0.69 -25.33
N THR A 58 -1.73 0.29 -25.22
CA THR A 58 -2.33 -0.13 -23.94
C THR A 58 -1.65 -1.39 -23.41
N CYS A 59 -1.37 -2.39 -24.25
CA CYS A 59 -0.63 -3.59 -23.82
C CYS A 59 0.77 -3.27 -23.29
N ILE A 60 1.48 -2.35 -23.95
CA ILE A 60 2.81 -1.89 -23.52
C ILE A 60 2.70 -1.18 -22.17
N VAL A 61 1.75 -0.25 -22.02
CA VAL A 61 1.54 0.51 -20.77
C VAL A 61 1.14 -0.42 -19.62
N LEU A 62 0.27 -1.41 -19.87
CA LEU A 62 -0.10 -2.41 -18.85
C LEU A 62 1.09 -3.29 -18.45
N SER A 63 1.97 -3.62 -19.40
CA SER A 63 3.21 -4.35 -19.08
C SER A 63 4.20 -3.50 -18.28
N GLN A 64 4.29 -2.20 -18.58
CA GLN A 64 5.07 -1.25 -17.78
C GLN A 64 4.49 -1.11 -16.36
N LEU A 65 3.16 -1.05 -16.23
CA LEU A 65 2.48 -1.04 -14.94
C LEU A 65 2.76 -2.33 -14.14
N ALA A 66 2.67 -3.49 -14.77
CA ALA A 66 3.01 -4.76 -14.16
C ALA A 66 4.46 -4.82 -13.68
N ASN A 67 5.38 -4.27 -14.48
CA ASN A 67 6.79 -4.15 -14.09
C ASN A 67 6.98 -3.25 -12.85
N LEU A 68 6.23 -2.16 -12.73
CA LEU A 68 6.26 -1.31 -11.53
C LEU A 68 5.69 -2.02 -10.30
N TYR A 69 4.60 -2.77 -10.45
CA TYR A 69 4.06 -3.60 -9.35
C TYR A 69 5.04 -4.70 -8.92
N LEU A 70 5.72 -5.34 -9.87
CA LEU A 70 6.78 -6.29 -9.56
C LEU A 70 7.95 -5.61 -8.83
N LEU A 71 8.34 -4.41 -9.26
CA LEU A 71 9.35 -3.61 -8.59
C LEU A 71 8.94 -3.27 -7.15
N PHE A 72 7.68 -2.93 -6.88
CA PHE A 72 7.17 -2.72 -5.52
C PHE A 72 7.28 -3.98 -4.68
N ALA A 73 6.79 -5.11 -5.21
CA ALA A 73 6.86 -6.39 -4.52
C ALA A 73 8.31 -6.76 -4.14
N ILE A 74 9.26 -6.55 -5.06
CA ILE A 74 10.68 -6.82 -4.82
C ILE A 74 11.27 -5.85 -3.80
N ASN A 75 10.99 -4.56 -3.89
CA ASN A 75 11.52 -3.57 -2.94
C ASN A 75 11.01 -3.83 -1.52
N GLU A 76 9.71 -4.04 -1.36
CA GLU A 76 9.12 -4.39 -0.07
C GLU A 76 9.65 -5.75 0.42
N ALA A 77 9.82 -6.71 -0.49
CA ALA A 77 10.34 -8.01 -0.13
C ALA A 77 11.80 -7.95 0.34
N LEU A 78 12.68 -7.28 -0.39
CA LEU A 78 14.13 -7.33 -0.21
C LEU A 78 14.69 -6.17 0.61
N VAL A 79 14.25 -4.93 0.37
CA VAL A 79 14.82 -3.75 1.05
C VAL A 79 14.43 -3.76 2.52
N LEU A 80 13.15 -3.98 2.84
CA LEU A 80 12.69 -4.00 4.23
C LEU A 80 13.24 -5.21 5.01
N ARG A 81 13.54 -6.33 4.33
CA ARG A 81 14.20 -7.50 4.95
C ARG A 81 15.71 -7.35 5.10
N SER A 82 16.35 -6.50 4.30
CA SER A 82 17.82 -6.33 4.33
C SER A 82 18.30 -5.31 5.34
N THR A 83 17.40 -4.61 6.03
CA THR A 83 17.76 -3.57 7.01
C THR A 83 16.92 -3.61 8.29
N ALA A 84 17.59 -3.34 9.39
CA ALA A 84 17.00 -3.11 10.71
C ALA A 84 16.95 -1.62 11.08
N ASP A 85 17.27 -0.72 10.16
CA ASP A 85 17.26 0.72 10.42
C ASP A 85 15.84 1.29 10.25
N LEU A 86 15.28 1.78 11.35
CA LEU A 86 13.96 2.40 11.35
C LEU A 86 13.89 3.65 10.45
N ARG A 87 15.00 4.36 10.23
CA ARG A 87 15.04 5.49 9.29
C ARG A 87 14.80 5.01 7.87
N VAL A 88 15.46 3.93 7.45
CA VAL A 88 15.25 3.34 6.12
C VAL A 88 13.82 2.87 5.95
N TRP A 89 13.26 2.18 6.95
CA TRP A 89 11.86 1.77 6.97
C TRP A 89 10.90 2.96 6.79
N LYS A 90 11.08 4.03 7.58
CA LYS A 90 10.24 5.22 7.48
C LYS A 90 10.36 5.91 6.12
N THR A 91 11.56 6.02 5.57
CA THR A 91 11.78 6.64 4.26
C THR A 91 11.09 5.84 3.14
N VAL A 92 11.25 4.51 3.13
CA VAL A 92 10.61 3.64 2.13
C VAL A 92 9.08 3.69 2.27
N LEU A 93 8.55 3.54 3.48
CA LEU A 93 7.10 3.56 3.71
C LEU A 93 6.48 4.94 3.43
N PHE A 94 7.23 6.03 3.61
CA PHE A 94 6.78 7.36 3.20
C PHE A 94 6.67 7.47 1.67
N GLY A 95 7.67 6.98 0.93
CA GLY A 95 7.60 6.93 -0.54
C GLY A 95 6.42 6.09 -1.04
N LEU A 96 6.17 4.95 -0.40
CA LEU A 96 5.02 4.11 -0.72
C LEU A 96 3.68 4.77 -0.35
N LEU A 97 3.61 5.53 0.74
CA LEU A 97 2.41 6.30 1.09
C LEU A 97 2.08 7.35 0.01
N LEU A 98 3.10 7.99 -0.56
CA LEU A 98 2.90 8.89 -1.70
C LEU A 98 2.39 8.12 -2.94
N ALA A 99 2.91 6.91 -3.17
CA ALA A 99 2.42 6.04 -4.23
C ALA A 99 0.96 5.62 -4.02
N ASP A 100 0.53 5.36 -2.78
CA ASP A 100 -0.87 5.04 -2.46
C ASP A 100 -1.81 6.19 -2.87
N PHE A 101 -1.45 7.44 -2.58
CA PHE A 101 -2.24 8.59 -3.00
C PHE A 101 -2.26 8.75 -4.52
N GLY A 102 -1.13 8.52 -5.19
CA GLY A 102 -1.06 8.50 -6.65
C GLY A 102 -1.97 7.42 -7.26
N HIS A 103 -1.99 6.22 -6.66
CA HIS A 103 -2.85 5.11 -7.09
C HIS A 103 -4.33 5.46 -6.91
N LEU A 104 -4.73 6.01 -5.76
CA LEU A 104 -6.10 6.45 -5.53
C LEU A 104 -6.52 7.57 -6.49
N TYR A 105 -5.61 8.49 -6.82
CA TYR A 105 -5.87 9.52 -7.81
C TYR A 105 -6.04 8.94 -9.23
N SER A 106 -5.34 7.86 -9.56
CA SER A 106 -5.42 7.24 -10.89
C SER A 106 -6.83 6.76 -11.28
N VAL A 107 -7.65 6.41 -10.28
CA VAL A 107 -9.04 5.97 -10.49
C VAL A 107 -10.07 7.10 -10.41
N SER A 108 -9.64 8.36 -10.30
CA SER A 108 -10.53 9.52 -10.19
C SER A 108 -11.49 9.69 -11.37
N GLY A 109 -11.09 9.21 -12.55
CA GLY A 109 -11.94 9.19 -13.75
C GLY A 109 -13.20 8.32 -13.63
N LEU A 110 -13.26 7.39 -12.66
CA LEU A 110 -14.43 6.56 -12.39
C LEU A 110 -15.55 7.33 -11.65
N GLY A 111 -15.28 8.57 -11.23
CA GLY A 111 -16.20 9.42 -10.49
C GLY A 111 -16.10 9.24 -8.98
N PHE A 112 -16.77 10.12 -8.23
CA PHE A 112 -16.59 10.20 -6.77
C PHE A 112 -17.08 8.97 -6.01
N ASP A 113 -18.09 8.27 -6.53
CA ASP A 113 -18.68 7.05 -5.93
C ASP A 113 -17.63 5.97 -5.62
N ILE A 114 -16.57 5.87 -6.43
CA ILE A 114 -15.54 4.85 -6.27
C ILE A 114 -14.83 4.92 -4.91
N TYR A 115 -14.79 6.08 -4.27
CA TYR A 115 -14.05 6.27 -3.02
C TYR A 115 -14.84 5.91 -1.76
N TRP A 116 -16.17 5.80 -1.83
CA TRP A 116 -17.00 5.65 -0.63
C TRP A 116 -18.18 4.69 -0.78
N ASN A 117 -18.66 4.42 -2.00
CA ASN A 117 -19.82 3.55 -2.21
C ASN A 117 -19.41 2.07 -2.28
N VAL A 118 -19.00 1.52 -1.13
CA VAL A 118 -18.48 0.15 -1.00
C VAL A 118 -19.46 -0.94 -1.48
N LEU A 119 -20.76 -0.64 -1.53
CA LEU A 119 -21.78 -1.58 -2.01
C LEU A 119 -21.72 -1.79 -3.53
N LYS A 120 -21.12 -0.86 -4.27
CA LYS A 120 -20.95 -0.95 -5.72
C LYS A 120 -19.59 -1.55 -6.12
N TRP A 121 -18.68 -1.76 -5.16
CA TRP A 121 -17.33 -2.21 -5.46
C TRP A 121 -17.30 -3.63 -5.99
N ASN A 122 -16.67 -3.79 -7.16
CA ASN A 122 -16.31 -5.09 -7.69
C ASN A 122 -14.98 -5.58 -7.08
N ARG A 123 -14.52 -6.77 -7.50
CA ARG A 123 -13.27 -7.38 -6.98
C ARG A 123 -12.03 -6.49 -7.18
N MET A 124 -11.97 -5.76 -8.28
CA MET A 124 -10.87 -4.86 -8.62
C MET A 124 -10.96 -3.55 -7.84
N ASP A 125 -12.15 -3.04 -7.56
CA ASP A 125 -12.33 -1.85 -6.70
C ASP A 125 -11.86 -2.12 -5.27
N TRP A 126 -12.14 -3.32 -4.75
CA TRP A 126 -11.58 -3.76 -3.47
C TRP A 126 -10.05 -3.76 -3.46
N GLY A 127 -9.40 -4.12 -4.56
CA GLY A 127 -7.95 -4.05 -4.70
C GLY A 127 -7.44 -2.62 -4.89
N ASN A 128 -8.07 -1.84 -5.77
CA ASN A 128 -7.61 -0.51 -6.16
C ASN A 128 -7.91 0.57 -5.11
N VAL A 129 -8.93 0.38 -4.29
CA VAL A 129 -9.35 1.36 -3.29
C VAL A 129 -9.30 0.77 -1.89
N GLY A 130 -10.02 -0.32 -1.63
CA GLY A 130 -10.10 -0.90 -0.29
C GLY A 130 -8.74 -1.31 0.27
N PHE A 131 -7.96 -2.08 -0.50
CA PHE A 131 -6.63 -2.54 -0.11
C PHE A 131 -5.64 -1.38 -0.02
N VAL A 132 -5.72 -0.41 -0.93
CA VAL A 132 -4.86 0.78 -0.91
C VAL A 132 -5.16 1.67 0.29
N TYR A 133 -6.43 1.82 0.70
CA TYR A 133 -6.78 2.48 1.96
C TYR A 133 -6.20 1.74 3.17
N ALA A 134 -6.26 0.41 3.19
CA ALA A 134 -5.63 -0.38 4.26
C ALA A 134 -4.11 -0.17 4.29
N GLY A 135 -3.44 -0.19 3.14
CA GLY A 135 -2.01 0.07 3.01
C GLY A 135 -1.61 1.46 3.47
N ALA A 136 -2.29 2.49 2.96
CA ALA A 136 -2.07 3.88 3.35
C ALA A 136 -2.28 4.08 4.87
N ALA A 137 -3.36 3.51 5.43
CA ALA A 137 -3.62 3.57 6.87
C ALA A 137 -2.50 2.89 7.68
N MET A 138 -2.04 1.70 7.27
CA MET A 138 -0.93 1.00 7.90
C MET A 138 0.36 1.81 7.88
N ARG A 139 0.67 2.46 6.75
CA ARG A 139 1.83 3.35 6.63
C ARG A 139 1.70 4.58 7.50
N ILE A 140 0.54 5.25 7.51
CA ILE A 140 0.29 6.41 8.38
C ILE A 140 0.46 6.02 9.85
N MET A 141 -0.12 4.89 10.27
CA MET A 141 0.03 4.40 11.64
C MET A 141 1.51 4.12 11.96
N PHE A 142 2.26 3.46 11.07
CA PHE A 142 3.67 3.18 11.27
C PHE A 142 4.52 4.45 11.36
N LEU A 143 4.33 5.39 10.44
CA LEU A 143 5.09 6.64 10.34
C LEU A 143 4.83 7.56 11.56
N THR A 144 3.59 7.58 12.05
CA THR A 144 3.19 8.32 13.26
C THR A 144 3.53 7.58 14.55
N GLY A 145 3.98 6.33 14.48
CA GLY A 145 4.37 5.52 15.63
C GLY A 145 3.22 4.83 16.36
N ILE A 146 2.01 4.83 15.80
CA ILE A 146 0.86 4.09 16.34
C ILE A 146 1.17 2.59 16.28
N GLY A 147 0.86 1.85 17.36
CA GLY A 147 1.09 0.41 17.44
C GLY A 147 2.56 -0.02 17.50
N MET A 148 3.52 0.91 17.42
CA MET A 148 4.94 0.64 17.62
C MET A 148 5.22 0.46 19.11
N ASN A 149 5.38 -0.78 19.58
CA ASN A 149 5.76 -1.07 20.97
C ASN A 149 7.28 -0.92 21.19
N THR A 150 7.87 0.13 20.62
CA THR A 150 9.28 0.47 20.78
C THR A 150 9.52 1.07 22.16
N ALA A 151 10.71 0.89 22.73
CA ALA A 151 11.09 1.54 24.00
C ALA A 151 10.93 3.07 23.91
N SER A 152 11.30 3.67 22.78
CA SER A 152 11.07 5.08 22.47
C SER A 152 9.60 5.47 22.35
N GLY A 153 8.74 4.57 21.84
CA GLY A 153 7.28 4.76 21.82
C GLY A 153 6.67 4.73 23.21
N ARG A 154 7.16 3.85 24.09
CA ARG A 154 6.79 3.82 25.52
C ARG A 154 7.21 5.11 26.23
N GLU A 155 8.43 5.60 26.00
CA GLU A 155 8.91 6.87 26.55
C GLU A 155 8.15 8.10 26.03
N ALA A 156 7.77 8.11 24.75
CA ALA A 156 6.97 9.19 24.17
C ALA A 156 5.53 9.19 24.71
N ALA A 157 4.94 8.01 24.89
CA ALA A 157 3.64 7.85 25.53
C ALA A 157 3.67 8.30 27.00
N GLN A 158 4.70 7.89 27.76
CA GLN A 158 4.91 8.34 29.15
C GLN A 158 5.06 9.86 29.25
N ARG A 159 5.84 10.48 28.34
CA ARG A 159 6.00 11.95 28.29
C ARG A 159 4.68 12.67 28.00
N ARG A 160 3.86 12.16 27.06
CA ARG A 160 2.52 12.72 26.79
C ARG A 160 1.60 12.62 28.00
N THR A 161 1.59 11.47 28.69
CA THR A 161 0.79 11.27 29.90
C THR A 161 1.24 12.18 31.05
N GLN A 162 2.56 12.33 31.26
CA GLN A 162 3.09 13.28 32.25
C GLN A 162 2.66 14.72 31.96
N ARG A 163 2.74 15.15 30.69
CA ARG A 163 2.35 16.49 30.28
C ARG A 163 0.85 16.75 30.46
N ALA A 164 0.01 15.78 30.11
CA ALA A 164 -1.44 15.86 30.32
C ALA A 164 -1.83 15.92 31.81
N ASN A 165 -1.08 15.27 32.69
CA ASN A 165 -1.30 15.33 34.13
C ASN A 165 -0.85 16.67 34.74
N LEU A 166 0.25 17.25 34.23
CA LEU A 166 0.71 18.58 34.61
C LEU A 166 -0.29 19.68 34.23
N ASP A 167 -0.91 19.57 33.06
CA ASP A 167 -1.95 20.53 32.62
C ASP A 167 -3.27 20.37 33.41
N LYS A 168 -3.54 19.20 33.99
CA LYS A 168 -4.69 18.96 34.88
C LYS A 168 -4.48 19.41 36.33
N SER A 169 -3.24 19.65 36.75
CA SER A 169 -2.91 20.07 38.12
C SER A 169 -2.73 21.59 38.27
N LYS A 170 -2.99 22.35 37.20
CA LYS A 170 -3.05 23.81 37.18
C LYS A 170 -4.50 24.26 37.12
#